data_AF-A0A1C4E126-F1
#
_entry.id   AF-A0A1C4E126-F1
#
_cell.length_a   1.000
_cell.length_b   1.000
_cell.length_c   1.000
_cell.angle_alpha   90.00
_cell.angle_beta   90.00
_cell.angle_gamma   90.00
#
_symmetry.space_group_name_H-M   'P 1'
#
loop_
_entity.id
_entity.type
_entity.pdbx_description
1 polymer ?
#
loop_
_entity_poly.entity_id
_entity_poly.type
_entity_poly.pdbx_seq_one_letter_code
_entity_poly.pdbx_strand_id
1 'polypeptide(L)'
;MIKSVAVAIGLLSFLPATYGHAADRPVSLGSSGYQSDSVMVLQGTEHDTGNATIVPSDYLSVSKLRNIQEDAPKQKEDIADMKKTLSEMGRDRENLQRRNDELSRKVDDMQRSINSLENKLDELSRRVK
;
A
#
# COMPACT_ATOMS: atom_id res chain seq x y z
N MET A 1 75.65 22.18 47.19
CA MET A 1 76.02 22.66 45.85
C MET A 1 76.36 21.41 45.05
N ILE A 2 75.71 20.98 43.96
CA ILE A 2 74.93 21.64 42.91
C ILE A 2 73.78 20.69 42.50
N LYS A 3 72.62 21.27 42.19
CA LYS A 3 71.46 20.62 41.58
C LYS A 3 71.72 20.44 40.08
N SER A 4 71.41 19.28 39.51
CA SER A 4 71.12 19.16 38.08
C SER A 4 69.99 18.16 37.87
N VAL A 5 68.97 18.65 37.17
CA VAL A 5 67.67 18.05 36.88
C VAL A 5 67.64 17.60 35.42
N ALA A 6 66.72 16.68 35.14
CA ALA A 6 66.17 16.28 33.83
C ALA A 6 66.88 15.08 33.18
N VAL A 7 66.20 14.12 32.53
CA VAL A 7 64.93 14.19 31.80
C VAL A 7 64.20 12.84 31.93
N ALA A 8 62.88 12.87 32.14
CA ALA A 8 61.98 11.74 32.09
C ALA A 8 61.54 11.46 30.64
N ILE A 9 61.75 10.24 30.14
CA ILE A 9 61.05 9.72 28.96
C ILE A 9 60.80 8.23 29.19
N GLY A 10 59.53 7.84 29.08
CA GLY A 10 59.16 6.49 28.69
C GLY A 10 58.54 5.62 29.77
N LEU A 11 57.22 5.61 29.83
CA LEU A 11 56.44 4.43 29.44
C LEU A 11 54.96 4.81 29.41
N LEU A 12 54.45 5.14 28.21
CA LEU A 12 53.02 5.26 27.95
C LEU A 12 52.48 3.84 27.73
N SER A 13 52.19 3.11 28.81
CA SER A 13 51.67 1.74 28.73
C SER A 13 50.15 1.73 28.56
N PHE A 14 49.74 1.42 27.33
CA PHE A 14 48.63 0.53 26.96
C PHE A 14 47.25 0.77 27.59
N LEU A 15 46.42 1.55 26.88
CA LEU A 15 44.99 1.27 26.80
C LEU A 15 44.75 0.36 25.58
N PRO A 16 44.09 -0.80 25.69
CA PRO A 16 43.58 -1.49 24.52
C PRO A 16 42.40 -0.67 24.01
N ALA A 17 42.64 0.18 23.01
CA ALA A 17 41.57 0.66 22.17
C ALA A 17 41.01 -0.58 21.46
N THR A 18 39.87 -1.09 21.93
CA THR A 18 39.05 -2.02 21.15
C THR A 18 38.46 -1.23 20.00
N TYR A 19 39.31 -0.91 19.02
CA TYR A 19 38.87 -0.63 17.67
C TYR A 19 38.19 -1.91 17.20
N GLY A 20 36.87 -1.92 17.27
CA GLY A 20 36.07 -2.82 16.46
C GLY A 20 36.42 -2.52 15.01
N HIS A 21 37.35 -3.27 14.44
CA HIS A 21 37.57 -3.26 13.01
C HIS A 21 36.25 -3.67 12.37
N ALA A 22 35.54 -2.72 11.74
CA ALA A 22 34.67 -3.08 10.65
C ALA A 22 35.59 -3.71 9.61
N ALA A 23 35.67 -5.04 9.61
CA ALA A 23 36.44 -5.79 8.65
C ALA A 23 35.96 -5.34 7.26
N ASP A 24 36.89 -4.87 6.44
CA ASP A 24 36.65 -4.56 5.04
C ASP A 24 36.31 -5.90 4.36
N ARG A 25 35.01 -6.21 4.27
CA ARG A 25 34.53 -7.49 3.75
C ARG A 25 34.56 -7.39 2.23
N PRO A 26 35.38 -8.18 1.54
CA PRO A 26 35.46 -8.10 0.09
C PRO A 26 34.12 -8.48 -0.52
N VAL A 27 33.66 -7.67 -1.46
CA VAL A 27 32.51 -7.98 -2.30
C VAL A 27 33.02 -8.73 -3.52
N SER A 28 32.51 -9.92 -3.78
CA SER A 28 32.88 -10.73 -4.95
C SER A 28 31.73 -10.86 -5.94
N LEU A 29 32.03 -11.03 -7.23
CA LEU A 29 31.03 -11.39 -8.23
C LEU A 29 30.88 -12.91 -8.24
N GLY A 30 29.63 -13.39 -8.15
CA GLY A 30 29.32 -14.82 -8.26
C GLY A 30 29.61 -15.37 -9.65
N SER A 31 29.96 -16.64 -9.72
CA SER A 31 30.32 -17.34 -10.98
C SER A 31 29.11 -17.85 -11.78
N SER A 32 27.89 -17.41 -11.49
CA SER A 32 26.69 -17.89 -12.18
C SER A 32 26.57 -17.29 -13.59
N GLY A 33 25.93 -18.04 -14.50
CA GLY A 33 25.76 -17.63 -15.89
C GLY A 33 24.98 -16.31 -15.99
N TYR A 34 25.66 -15.26 -16.45
CA TYR A 34 25.07 -13.93 -16.61
C TYR A 34 24.01 -13.95 -17.72
N GLN A 35 22.75 -13.80 -17.33
CA GLN A 35 21.69 -13.45 -18.27
C GLN A 35 21.68 -11.94 -18.48
N SER A 36 21.56 -11.49 -19.73
CA SER A 36 21.67 -10.07 -20.10
C SER A 36 20.55 -9.18 -19.57
N ASP A 37 19.40 -9.76 -19.20
CA ASP A 37 18.23 -9.02 -18.68
C ASP A 37 18.14 -9.06 -17.14
N SER A 38 19.02 -9.79 -16.44
CA SER A 38 18.97 -9.92 -14.98
C SER A 38 19.55 -8.69 -14.28
N VAL A 39 18.90 -8.27 -13.18
CA VAL A 39 19.44 -7.23 -12.30
C VAL A 39 20.40 -7.88 -11.30
N MET A 40 21.56 -7.26 -11.08
CA MET A 40 22.55 -7.73 -10.11
C MET A 40 22.11 -7.37 -8.68
N VAL A 41 22.04 -8.37 -7.81
CA VAL A 41 21.61 -8.22 -6.42
C VAL A 41 22.69 -8.72 -5.47
N LEU A 42 22.77 -8.09 -4.30
CA LEU A 42 23.64 -8.55 -3.23
C LEU A 42 23.00 -9.75 -2.54
N GLN A 43 23.66 -10.91 -2.58
CA GLN A 43 23.27 -12.09 -1.84
C GLN A 43 24.00 -12.08 -0.47
N GLY A 44 23.20 -12.03 0.60
CA GLY A 44 23.68 -12.05 1.98
C GLY A 44 24.10 -13.45 2.44
N THR A 45 24.96 -13.50 3.46
CA THR A 45 25.72 -14.67 3.92
C THR A 45 24.87 -15.73 4.64
N GLU A 46 24.60 -16.86 3.97
CA GLU A 46 24.41 -18.17 4.64
C GLU A 46 25.62 -19.10 4.49
N HIS A 47 26.64 -18.71 3.71
CA HIS A 47 27.86 -19.49 3.53
C HIS A 47 28.99 -19.04 4.49
N ASP A 48 29.70 -20.03 5.03
CA ASP A 48 30.79 -20.00 6.04
C ASP A 48 31.90 -18.94 5.86
N THR A 49 31.94 -18.21 4.74
CA THR A 49 33.04 -17.32 4.36
C THR A 49 32.80 -15.84 4.63
N GLY A 50 31.59 -15.42 5.06
CA GLY A 50 31.33 -14.06 5.54
C GLY A 50 31.43 -12.93 4.49
N ASN A 51 31.72 -13.26 3.22
CA ASN A 51 31.87 -12.32 2.12
C ASN A 51 30.54 -12.08 1.41
N ALA A 52 30.27 -10.84 1.00
CA ALA A 52 29.07 -10.51 0.24
C ALA A 52 29.29 -10.81 -1.25
N THR A 53 28.36 -11.50 -1.89
CA THR A 53 28.44 -11.82 -3.32
C THR A 53 27.40 -11.05 -4.10
N ILE A 54 27.78 -10.54 -5.27
CA ILE A 54 26.84 -9.98 -6.24
C ILE A 54 26.51 -11.07 -7.24
N VAL A 55 25.22 -11.40 -7.36
CA VAL A 55 24.71 -12.43 -8.28
C VAL A 55 23.57 -11.86 -9.12
N PRO A 56 23.34 -12.36 -10.34
CA PRO A 56 22.11 -12.08 -11.09
C PRO A 56 20.88 -12.49 -10.27
N SER A 57 19.85 -11.66 -10.24
CA SER A 57 18.58 -11.99 -9.60
C SER A 57 17.78 -12.98 -10.45
N ASP A 58 17.22 -14.01 -9.80
CA ASP A 58 16.26 -14.94 -10.43
C ASP A 58 14.87 -14.33 -10.58
N TYR A 59 14.55 -13.30 -9.79
CA TYR A 59 13.20 -12.73 -9.71
C TYR A 59 13.09 -11.36 -10.38
N LEU A 60 14.19 -10.59 -10.39
CA LEU A 60 14.22 -9.21 -10.87
C LEU A 60 14.96 -9.11 -12.20
N SER A 61 14.28 -8.60 -13.22
CA SER A 61 14.85 -8.34 -14.54
C SER A 61 14.61 -6.89 -14.95
N VAL A 62 15.46 -6.36 -15.82
CA VAL A 62 15.34 -5.00 -16.34
C VAL A 62 14.01 -4.83 -17.08
N SER A 63 13.62 -5.83 -17.87
CA SER A 63 12.33 -5.85 -18.55
C SER A 63 11.14 -5.83 -17.57
N LYS A 64 11.19 -6.60 -16.48
CA LYS A 64 10.15 -6.58 -15.43
C LYS A 64 10.04 -5.21 -14.77
N LEU A 65 11.17 -4.59 -14.42
CA LEU A 65 11.20 -3.25 -13.82
C LEU A 65 10.62 -2.19 -14.77
N ARG A 66 10.96 -2.28 -16.06
CA ARG A 66 10.42 -1.38 -17.09
C ARG A 66 8.90 -1.53 -17.22
N ASN A 67 8.39 -2.75 -17.26
CA ASN A 67 6.95 -3.00 -17.34
C ASN A 67 6.24 -2.44 -16.10
N ILE A 68 6.79 -2.66 -14.90
CA ILE A 68 6.25 -2.08 -13.67
C ILE A 68 6.23 -0.55 -13.74
N GLN A 69 7.31 0.06 -14.25
CA GLN A 69 7.40 1.52 -14.38
C GLN A 69 6.37 2.08 -15.39
N GLU A 70 6.10 1.36 -16.47
CA GLU A 70 5.13 1.75 -17.48
C GLU A 70 3.67 1.52 -17.04
N ASP A 71 3.41 0.43 -16.31
CA ASP A 71 2.06 0.03 -15.92
C ASP A 71 1.59 0.71 -14.63
N ALA A 72 2.50 1.03 -13.70
CA ALA A 72 2.16 1.74 -12.46
C ALA A 72 1.35 3.04 -12.67
N PRO A 73 1.70 3.95 -13.59
CA PRO A 73 0.88 5.14 -13.83
C PRO A 73 -0.49 4.81 -14.44
N LYS A 74 -0.56 3.83 -15.36
CA LYS A 74 -1.83 3.39 -15.98
C LYS A 74 -2.77 2.80 -14.91
N GLN A 75 -2.25 1.92 -14.06
CA GLN A 75 -3.01 1.36 -12.94
C GLN A 75 -3.50 2.44 -11.97
N LYS A 76 -2.69 3.49 -11.73
CA LYS A 76 -3.11 4.62 -10.90
C LYS A 76 -4.27 5.42 -11.51
N GLU A 77 -4.24 5.61 -12.83
CA GLU A 77 -5.31 6.26 -13.58
C GLU A 77 -6.59 5.41 -13.54
N ASP A 78 -6.49 4.10 -13.84
CA ASP A 78 -7.61 3.17 -13.76
C ASP A 78 -8.26 3.16 -12.35
N ILE A 79 -7.45 3.18 -11.29
CA ILE A 79 -7.94 3.27 -9.91
C ILE A 79 -8.67 4.59 -9.65
N ALA A 80 -8.18 5.70 -10.20
CA ALA A 80 -8.82 7.00 -10.06
C ALA A 80 -10.19 7.03 -10.77
N ASP A 81 -10.26 6.46 -11.97
CA ASP A 81 -11.49 6.35 -12.74
C ASP A 81 -12.51 5.42 -12.08
N MET A 82 -12.07 4.26 -11.59
CA MET A 82 -12.92 3.36 -10.80
C MET A 82 -13.47 4.06 -9.56
N LYS A 83 -12.66 4.85 -8.85
CA LYS A 83 -13.10 5.61 -7.68
C LYS A 83 -14.16 6.65 -8.04
N LYS A 84 -14.00 7.32 -9.19
CA LYS A 84 -14.99 8.29 -9.70
C LYS A 84 -16.31 7.59 -10.02
N THR A 85 -16.27 6.51 -10.78
CA THR A 85 -17.45 5.71 -11.12
C THR A 85 -18.18 5.21 -9.88
N LEU A 86 -17.44 4.70 -8.88
CA LEU A 86 -18.04 4.24 -7.62
C LEU A 86 -18.74 5.38 -6.86
N SER A 87 -18.16 6.58 -6.89
CA SER A 87 -18.76 7.77 -6.28
C SER A 87 -20.05 8.20 -6.99
N GLU A 88 -20.08 8.15 -8.32
CA GLU A 88 -21.28 8.43 -9.12
C GLU A 88 -22.38 7.41 -8.84
N MET A 89 -22.06 6.11 -8.86
CA MET A 89 -22.98 5.04 -8.50
C MET A 89 -23.55 5.20 -7.08
N GLY A 90 -22.74 5.69 -6.13
CA GLY A 90 -23.18 5.99 -4.78
C GLY A 90 -24.26 7.08 -4.74
N ARG A 91 -24.07 8.16 -5.51
CA ARG A 91 -25.06 9.25 -5.63
C ARG A 91 -26.35 8.76 -6.30
N ASP A 92 -26.23 7.96 -7.36
CA ASP A 92 -27.39 7.42 -8.06
C ASP A 92 -28.22 6.50 -7.17
N ARG A 93 -27.56 5.66 -6.37
CA ARG A 93 -28.24 4.81 -5.37
C ARG A 93 -29.02 5.65 -4.37
N GLU A 94 -28.42 6.72 -3.85
CA GLU A 94 -29.10 7.61 -2.89
C GLU A 94 -30.32 8.30 -3.53
N ASN A 95 -30.18 8.77 -4.77
CA ASN A 95 -31.29 9.38 -5.51
C ASN A 95 -32.44 8.38 -5.76
N LEU A 96 -32.11 7.14 -6.14
CA LEU A 96 -33.11 6.08 -6.31
C LEU A 96 -33.81 5.74 -5.00
N GLN A 97 -33.08 5.69 -3.89
CA GLN A 97 -33.67 5.45 -2.58
C GLN A 97 -34.69 6.55 -2.21
N ARG A 98 -34.32 7.83 -2.40
CA ARG A 98 -35.24 8.96 -2.14
C ARG A 98 -36.50 8.89 -3.00
N ARG A 99 -36.37 8.54 -4.28
CA ARG A 99 -37.52 8.36 -5.18
C ARG A 99 -38.42 7.21 -4.74
N ASN A 100 -37.84 6.12 -4.24
CA ASN A 100 -38.60 4.98 -3.73
C ASN A 100 -39.39 5.38 -2.47
N ASP A 101 -38.75 6.10 -1.54
CA ASP A 101 -39.42 6.61 -0.34
C ASP A 101 -40.59 7.54 -0.68
N GLU A 102 -40.41 8.42 -1.67
CA GLU A 102 -41.48 9.30 -2.18
C GLU A 102 -42.63 8.50 -2.79
N LEU A 103 -42.32 7.48 -3.60
CA LEU A 103 -43.32 6.62 -4.22
C LEU A 103 -44.11 5.84 -3.15
N SER A 104 -43.43 5.34 -2.13
CA SER A 104 -44.08 4.65 -0.99
C SER A 104 -45.10 5.55 -0.31
N ARG A 105 -44.75 6.81 -0.02
CA ARG A 105 -45.68 7.78 0.58
C ARG A 105 -46.89 8.05 -0.32
N LYS A 106 -46.67 8.16 -1.63
CA LYS A 106 -47.75 8.36 -2.60
C LYS A 106 -48.71 7.17 -2.63
N VAL A 107 -48.19 5.94 -2.54
CA VAL A 107 -49.02 4.73 -2.43
C VAL A 107 -49.86 4.75 -1.15
N ASP A 108 -49.27 5.13 0.00
CA ASP A 108 -50.00 5.23 1.26
C ASP A 108 -51.15 6.27 1.18
N ASP A 109 -50.90 7.43 0.57
CA ASP A 109 -51.91 8.48 0.39
C ASP A 109 -53.04 8.05 -0.56
N MET A 110 -52.69 7.30 -1.62
CA MET A 110 -53.67 6.70 -2.51
C MET A 110 -54.54 5.68 -1.77
N GLN A 111 -53.95 4.83 -0.93
CA GLN A 111 -54.69 3.85 -0.13
C GLN A 111 -55.66 4.52 0.83
N ARG A 112 -55.24 5.60 1.52
CA ARG A 112 -56.13 6.39 2.38
C ARG A 112 -57.30 6.99 1.60
N SER A 113 -57.03 7.50 0.40
CA SER A 113 -58.07 8.07 -0.47
C SER A 113 -59.07 7.01 -0.92
N ILE A 114 -58.61 5.82 -1.29
CA ILE A 114 -59.46 4.68 -1.64
C ILE A 114 -60.36 4.32 -0.45
N ASN A 115 -59.80 4.10 0.74
CA ASN A 115 -60.57 3.77 1.94
C ASN A 115 -61.63 4.84 2.26
N SER A 116 -61.32 6.12 2.04
CA SER A 116 -62.28 7.23 2.21
C SER A 116 -63.43 7.17 1.20
N LEU A 117 -63.13 6.86 -0.06
CA LEU A 117 -64.14 6.70 -1.11
C LEU A 117 -65.03 5.48 -0.86
N GLU A 118 -64.45 4.35 -0.44
CA GLU A 118 -65.20 3.15 -0.06
C GLU A 118 -66.21 3.44 1.06
N ASN A 119 -65.77 4.11 2.13
CA ASN A 119 -66.65 4.51 3.23
C ASN A 119 -67.81 5.40 2.77
N LYS A 120 -67.54 6.38 1.88
CA LYS A 120 -68.58 7.26 1.32
C LYS A 120 -69.56 6.49 0.44
N LEU A 121 -69.08 5.53 -0.33
CA LEU A 121 -69.91 4.67 -1.18
C LEU A 121 -70.83 3.78 -0.33
N ASP A 122 -70.30 3.20 0.75
CA ASP A 122 -71.06 2.42 1.71
C ASP A 122 -72.16 3.24 2.39
N GLU A 123 -71.84 4.47 2.81
CA GLU A 123 -72.81 5.39 3.38
C GLU A 123 -73.93 5.72 2.38
N LEU A 124 -73.57 6.01 1.13
CA LEU A 124 -74.56 6.28 0.08
C LEU A 124 -75.43 5.06 -0.21
N SER A 125 -74.83 3.86 -0.28
CA SER A 125 -75.56 2.60 -0.50
C SER A 125 -76.60 2.35 0.60
N ARG A 126 -76.28 2.68 1.86
CA ARG A 126 -77.22 2.58 2.98
C ARG A 126 -78.35 3.60 2.93
N ARG A 127 -78.12 4.78 2.37
CA ARG A 127 -79.14 5.84 2.24
C ARG A 127 -80.12 5.61 1.08
N VAL A 128 -79.69 4.89 0.05
CA VAL A 128 -80.48 4.61 -1.16
C VAL A 128 -81.29 3.31 -1.03
N LYS A 129 -80.92 2.43 -0.09
CA LYS A 129 -81.73 1.28 0.33
C LYS A 129 -82.85 1.71 1.27
#